data_AF-A0AAD6E5D5-F1
#
_entry.id   AF-A0AAD6E5D5-F1
#
_cell.length_a   1.000
_cell.length_b   1.000
_cell.length_c   1.000
_cell.angle_alpha   90.00
_cell.angle_beta   90.00
_cell.angle_gamma   90.00
#
_symmetry.space_group_name_H-M   'P 1'
#
loop_
_entity.id
_entity.type
_entity.pdbx_description
1 polymer ?
#
loop_
_entity_poly.entity_id
_entity_poly.type
_entity_poly.pdbx_seq_one_letter_code
_entity_poly.pdbx_strand_id
1 'polypeptide(L)'
;MVCPILALPALLIVPESPHWLVATNRTADAREASAYLHTSEDTNSPVVNHQLIDIQHTLKLEKHNSLGSGYAEMISTPGNRHRLFIHRNLHWILRTMDSLYNPHYGYFSKHATIFTLGEPFDFNNIEDGPAFQSLLGQRYIEFEDKLDEIQPDESRQL
;
A
#
# COMPACT_ATOMS: atom_id res chain seq x y z
N MET A 1 10.40 -2.76 19.14
CA MET A 1 9.43 -2.92 20.26
C MET A 1 9.13 -1.61 21.02
N VAL A 2 9.71 -0.46 20.65
CA VAL A 2 9.45 0.85 21.31
C VAL A 2 8.14 1.51 20.84
N CYS A 3 7.74 1.26 19.59
CA CYS A 3 6.53 1.83 18.99
C CYS A 3 5.22 1.63 19.80
N PRO A 4 4.87 0.42 20.30
CA PRO A 4 3.62 0.23 21.04
C PRO A 4 3.60 0.92 22.41
N ILE A 5 4.76 1.08 23.08
CA ILE A 5 4.83 1.70 24.41
C ILE A 5 4.48 3.19 24.35
N LEU A 6 4.86 3.86 23.26
CA LEU A 6 4.52 5.27 23.03
C LEU A 6 3.07 5.46 22.56
N ALA A 7 2.49 4.47 21.87
CA ALA A 7 1.13 4.56 21.34
C ALA A 7 0.03 4.35 22.40
N LEU A 8 0.28 3.52 23.42
CA LEU A 8 -0.70 3.23 24.48
C LEU A 8 -1.22 4.46 25.25
N PRO A 9 -0.38 5.39 25.73
CA PRO A 9 -0.89 6.60 26.39
C PRO A 9 -1.65 7.53 25.44
N ALA A 10 -1.28 7.56 24.15
CA ALA A 10 -2.01 8.34 23.15
C ALA A 10 -3.44 7.82 22.93
N LEU A 11 -3.66 6.50 23.04
CA LEU A 11 -5.01 5.91 22.95
C LEU A 11 -5.95 6.41 24.05
N LEU A 12 -5.43 6.73 25.25
CA LEU A 12 -6.24 7.20 26.38
C LEU A 12 -6.66 8.67 26.27
N ILE A 13 -5.97 9.46 25.46
CA ILE A 13 -6.27 10.90 25.26
C ILE A 13 -7.32 11.08 24.15
N VAL A 14 -7.44 10.10 23.25
CA VAL A 14 -8.37 10.15 22.12
C VAL A 14 -9.78 9.81 22.62
N PRO A 15 -10.81 10.61 22.25
CA PRO A 15 -12.19 10.29 22.59
C PRO A 15 -12.62 8.96 21.96
N GLU A 16 -13.52 8.26 22.63
CA GLU A 16 -14.09 7.01 22.13
C GLU A 16 -14.77 7.20 20.76
N SER A 17 -14.74 6.15 19.93
CA SER A 17 -15.30 6.22 18.59
C SER A 17 -16.81 6.56 18.62
N PRO A 18 -17.25 7.60 17.87
CA PRO A 18 -18.66 7.96 17.79
C PRO A 18 -19.57 6.81 17.33
N HIS A 19 -19.07 5.94 16.46
CA HIS A 19 -19.82 4.78 15.97
C HIS A 19 -20.13 3.77 17.10
N TRP A 20 -19.15 3.52 17.97
CA TRP A 20 -19.30 2.60 19.10
C TRP A 20 -20.25 3.19 20.17
N LEU A 21 -20.13 4.49 20.44
CA LEU A 21 -21.03 5.19 21.36
C LEU A 21 -22.48 5.15 20.89
N VAL A 22 -22.74 5.35 19.59
CA VAL A 22 -24.10 5.19 19.03
C VAL A 22 -24.58 3.74 19.13
N ALA A 23 -23.73 2.76 18.85
CA ALA A 23 -24.07 1.33 18.95
C ALA A 23 -24.45 0.90 20.38
N THR A 24 -23.88 1.55 21.40
CA THR A 24 -24.19 1.33 22.82
C THR A 24 -25.34 2.19 23.35
N ASN A 25 -26.09 2.89 22.48
CA ASN A 25 -27.15 3.85 22.80
C ASN A 25 -26.70 5.13 23.53
N ARG A 26 -25.41 5.45 23.53
CA ARG A 26 -24.82 6.68 24.12
C ARG A 26 -24.69 7.79 23.08
N THR A 27 -25.83 8.22 22.53
CA THR A 27 -25.86 9.19 21.41
C THR A 27 -25.48 10.62 21.81
N ALA A 28 -25.62 10.98 23.09
CA ALA A 28 -25.20 12.27 23.61
C ALA A 28 -23.66 12.39 23.62
N ASP A 29 -22.98 11.40 24.22
CA ASP A 29 -21.52 11.33 24.26
C ASP A 29 -20.91 11.23 22.84
N ALA A 30 -21.58 10.52 21.93
CA ALA A 30 -21.16 10.46 20.53
C ALA A 30 -21.18 11.83 19.84
N ARG A 31 -22.16 12.67 20.18
CA ARG A 31 -22.27 14.04 19.67
C ARG A 31 -21.13 14.91 20.16
N GLU A 32 -20.80 14.82 21.44
CA GLU A 32 -19.68 15.54 22.04
C GLU A 32 -18.34 15.11 21.41
N ALA A 33 -18.11 13.80 21.27
CA ALA A 33 -16.91 13.28 20.62
C ALA A 33 -16.79 13.73 19.14
N SER A 34 -17.89 13.69 18.37
CA SER A 34 -17.90 14.17 16.99
C SER A 34 -17.69 15.68 16.90
N ALA A 35 -18.27 16.46 17.82
CA ALA A 35 -18.09 17.90 17.90
C ALA A 35 -16.63 18.24 18.21
N TYR A 36 -16.03 17.60 19.22
CA TYR A 36 -14.61 17.77 19.54
C TYR A 36 -13.67 17.49 18.36
N LEU A 37 -13.99 16.49 17.53
CA LEU A 37 -13.14 16.11 16.39
C LEU A 37 -13.31 16.99 15.14
N HIS A 38 -14.52 17.50 14.88
CA HIS A 38 -14.85 18.15 13.59
C HIS A 38 -15.27 19.62 13.69
N THR A 39 -15.75 20.06 14.86
CA THR A 39 -16.22 21.43 15.08
C THR A 39 -15.43 22.06 16.21
N SER A 40 -15.45 23.38 16.31
CA SER A 40 -14.84 24.09 17.44
C SER A 40 -15.73 23.99 18.69
N GLU A 41 -16.02 22.75 19.13
CA GLU A 41 -16.90 22.40 20.26
C GLU A 41 -18.39 22.77 20.10
N ASP A 42 -18.83 23.14 18.90
CA ASP A 42 -20.26 23.36 18.64
C ASP A 42 -20.99 22.02 18.49
N THR A 43 -21.69 21.62 19.56
CA THR A 43 -22.50 20.40 19.61
C THR A 43 -23.75 20.47 18.74
N ASN A 44 -24.23 21.68 18.39
CA ASN A 44 -25.47 21.86 17.62
C ASN A 44 -25.23 22.12 16.13
N SER A 45 -23.97 21.99 15.68
CA SER A 45 -23.63 22.13 14.27
C SER A 45 -24.44 21.16 13.39
N PRO A 46 -24.96 21.62 12.23
CA PRO A 46 -25.72 20.77 11.32
C PRO A 46 -24.91 19.56 10.83
N VAL A 47 -23.58 19.69 10.70
CA VAL A 47 -22.70 18.60 10.25
C VAL A 47 -22.73 17.42 11.22
N VAL A 48 -22.65 17.70 12.53
CA VAL A 48 -22.64 16.65 13.57
C VAL A 48 -23.98 15.92 13.60
N ASN A 49 -25.09 16.65 13.46
CA ASN A 49 -26.42 16.05 13.41
C ASN A 49 -26.59 15.11 12.20
N HIS A 50 -26.14 15.53 11.01
CA HIS A 50 -26.18 14.68 9.82
C HIS A 50 -25.35 13.41 10.00
N GLN A 51 -24.12 13.52 10.50
CA GLN A 51 -23.27 12.35 10.76
C GLN A 51 -23.91 11.36 11.73
N LEU A 52 -24.49 11.83 12.84
CA LEU A 52 -25.15 10.95 13.81
C LEU A 52 -26.36 10.23 13.21
N ILE A 53 -27.12 10.91 12.35
CA ILE A 53 -28.27 10.31 11.64
C ILE A 53 -27.77 9.20 10.70
N ASP A 54 -26.71 9.45 9.93
CA ASP A 54 -26.15 8.48 8.98
C ASP A 54 -25.62 7.23 9.69
N ILE A 55 -24.93 7.41 10.83
CA ILE A 55 -24.44 6.32 11.66
C ILE A 55 -25.61 5.50 12.22
N GLN A 56 -26.61 6.17 12.79
CA GLN A 56 -27.79 5.49 13.32
C GLN A 56 -28.55 4.72 12.24
N HIS A 57 -28.67 5.31 11.06
CA HIS A 57 -29.32 4.67 9.92
C HIS A 57 -28.55 3.43 9.48
N THR A 58 -27.22 3.54 9.34
CA THR A 58 -26.33 2.43 8.96
C THR A 58 -26.43 1.29 9.98
N LEU A 59 -26.33 1.58 11.28
CA LEU A 59 -26.43 0.57 12.33
C LEU A 59 -27.81 -0.11 12.36
N LYS A 60 -28.89 0.63 12.08
CA LYS A 60 -30.23 0.03 11.93
C LYS A 60 -30.25 -0.92 10.74
N LEU A 61 -29.73 -0.50 9.58
CA LEU A 61 -29.64 -1.35 8.39
C LEU A 61 -28.81 -2.61 8.66
N GLU A 62 -27.66 -2.48 9.31
CA GLU A 62 -26.80 -3.60 9.70
C GLU A 62 -27.53 -4.55 10.65
N LYS A 63 -28.24 -4.04 11.66
CA LYS A 63 -29.03 -4.85 12.59
C LYS A 63 -30.22 -5.54 11.92
N HIS A 64 -30.81 -4.95 10.88
CA HIS A 64 -31.84 -5.60 10.08
C HIS A 64 -31.24 -6.67 9.13
N ASN A 65 -29.99 -6.49 8.68
CA ASN A 65 -29.26 -7.43 7.83
C ASN A 65 -28.42 -8.48 8.60
N SER A 66 -28.32 -8.38 9.93
CA SER A 66 -27.36 -9.14 10.75
C SER A 66 -27.65 -10.64 10.90
N LEU A 67 -28.62 -11.18 10.16
CA LEU A 67 -28.85 -12.63 10.10
C LEU A 67 -27.65 -13.39 9.48
N GLY A 68 -26.70 -12.69 8.85
CA GLY A 68 -25.57 -13.25 8.12
C GLY A 68 -24.18 -13.17 8.77
N SER A 69 -24.01 -12.61 9.98
CA SER A 69 -22.73 -12.10 10.56
C SER A 69 -21.53 -13.08 10.73
N GLY A 70 -21.51 -14.22 10.06
CA GLY A 70 -20.37 -15.14 10.01
C GLY A 70 -19.52 -14.97 8.74
N TYR A 71 -18.32 -15.57 8.75
CA TYR A 71 -17.43 -15.68 7.58
C TYR A 71 -18.10 -16.26 6.33
N ALA A 72 -19.21 -16.99 6.49
CA ALA A 72 -20.01 -17.52 5.39
C ALA A 72 -20.63 -16.41 4.52
N GLU A 73 -21.00 -15.25 5.07
CA GLU A 73 -21.58 -14.15 4.30
C GLU A 73 -20.60 -13.52 3.29
N MET A 74 -19.30 -13.68 3.53
CA MET A 74 -18.26 -13.27 2.60
C MET A 74 -18.32 -14.03 1.26
N ILE A 75 -18.86 -15.26 1.25
CA ILE A 75 -19.03 -16.07 0.04
C ILE A 75 -20.48 -16.14 -0.44
N SER A 76 -21.46 -15.72 0.37
CA SER A 76 -22.89 -15.86 0.07
C SER A 76 -23.45 -14.88 -0.96
N THR A 77 -22.98 -13.61 -0.97
CA THR A 77 -23.49 -12.61 -1.91
C THR A 77 -22.56 -12.44 -3.13
N PRO A 78 -23.09 -12.20 -4.34
CA PRO A 78 -22.26 -12.03 -5.54
C PRO A 78 -21.30 -10.83 -5.43
N GLY A 79 -21.73 -9.76 -4.75
CA GLY A 79 -20.88 -8.61 -4.47
C GLY A 79 -19.70 -8.94 -3.56
N ASN A 80 -19.93 -9.67 -2.46
CA ASN A 80 -18.84 -10.04 -1.54
C ASN A 80 -17.87 -11.05 -2.17
N ARG A 81 -18.37 -11.98 -3.01
CA ARG A 81 -17.53 -12.89 -3.79
C ARG A 81 -16.56 -12.15 -4.71
N HIS A 82 -17.03 -11.10 -5.40
CA HIS A 82 -16.18 -10.28 -6.26
C HIS A 82 -15.12 -9.52 -5.44
N ARG A 83 -15.52 -8.93 -4.31
CA ARG A 83 -14.58 -8.25 -3.39
C ARG A 83 -13.51 -9.20 -2.84
N LEU A 84 -13.90 -10.43 -2.46
CA LEU A 84 -12.96 -11.46 -2.01
C LEU A 84 -11.99 -11.88 -3.12
N PHE A 85 -12.49 -12.03 -4.36
CA PHE A 85 -11.65 -12.31 -5.51
C PHE A 85 -10.57 -11.23 -5.70
N ILE A 86 -10.94 -9.94 -5.66
CA ILE A 86 -9.98 -8.84 -5.79
C ILE A 86 -8.91 -8.91 -4.70
N HIS A 87 -9.29 -9.05 -3.43
CA HIS A 87 -8.33 -9.11 -2.31
C HIS A 87 -7.36 -10.28 -2.46
N ARG A 88 -7.85 -11.47 -2.84
CA ARG A 88 -7.01 -12.64 -3.04
C ARG A 88 -6.01 -12.45 -4.19
N ASN A 89 -6.46 -11.88 -5.31
CA ASN A 89 -5.58 -11.61 -6.45
C ASN A 89 -4.56 -10.54 -6.13
N LEU A 90 -4.95 -9.45 -5.47
CA LEU A 90 -4.04 -8.40 -5.06
C LEU A 90 -2.96 -8.94 -4.11
N HIS A 91 -3.35 -9.72 -3.10
CA HIS A 91 -2.39 -10.37 -2.21
C HIS A 91 -1.42 -11.28 -2.97
N TRP A 92 -1.92 -12.07 -3.92
CA TRP A 92 -1.08 -12.94 -4.75
C TRP A 92 -0.08 -12.14 -5.60
N ILE A 93 -0.51 -11.03 -6.20
CA ILE A 93 0.35 -10.13 -6.98
C ILE A 93 1.41 -9.50 -6.09
N LEU A 94 1.05 -8.97 -4.92
CA LEU A 94 2.03 -8.37 -4.00
C LEU A 94 3.07 -9.41 -3.57
N ARG A 95 2.64 -10.63 -3.25
CA ARG A 95 3.55 -11.74 -2.91
C ARG A 95 4.48 -12.12 -4.06
N THR A 96 4.01 -12.14 -5.30
CA THR A 96 4.87 -12.43 -6.45
C THR A 96 5.84 -11.28 -6.74
N MET A 97 5.43 -10.03 -6.53
CA MET A 97 6.33 -8.87 -6.63
C MET A 97 7.42 -8.92 -5.55
N ASP A 98 7.07 -9.24 -4.29
CA ASP A 98 8.08 -9.42 -3.23
C ASP A 98 9.05 -10.56 -3.55
N SER A 99 8.57 -11.61 -4.23
CA SER A 99 9.43 -12.72 -4.67
C SER A 99 10.47 -12.30 -5.72
N LEU A 100 10.25 -11.21 -6.47
CA LEU A 100 11.26 -10.63 -7.37
C LEU A 100 12.49 -10.13 -6.60
N TYR A 101 12.32 -9.72 -5.35
CA TYR A 101 13.40 -9.18 -4.52
C TYR A 101 14.07 -10.22 -3.62
N ASN A 102 13.63 -11.49 -3.67
CA ASN A 102 14.23 -12.56 -2.88
C ASN A 102 15.44 -13.17 -3.62
N PRO A 103 16.69 -13.06 -3.09
CA PRO A 103 17.90 -13.54 -3.77
C PRO A 103 17.92 -15.06 -4.05
N HIS A 104 17.10 -15.83 -3.34
CA HIS A 104 17.00 -17.28 -3.50
C HIS A 104 15.97 -17.72 -4.58
N TYR A 105 15.24 -16.77 -5.18
CA TYR A 105 14.23 -17.05 -6.20
C TYR A 105 14.86 -16.93 -7.60
N GLY A 106 14.95 -18.05 -8.31
CA GLY A 106 15.69 -18.18 -9.59
C GLY A 106 15.04 -17.53 -10.82
N TYR A 107 14.36 -16.39 -10.67
CA TYR A 107 13.74 -15.67 -11.78
C TYR A 107 14.73 -14.79 -12.56
N PHE A 108 15.75 -14.24 -11.88
CA PHE A 108 16.91 -13.69 -12.58
C PHE A 108 17.83 -14.84 -12.94
N SER A 109 18.18 -14.95 -14.22
CA SER A 109 19.29 -15.82 -14.66
C SER A 109 20.48 -15.57 -13.73
N LYS A 110 21.17 -16.63 -13.28
CA LYS A 110 22.43 -16.48 -12.53
C LYS A 110 23.51 -15.71 -13.31
N HIS A 111 23.24 -15.40 -14.59
CA HIS A 111 24.06 -14.64 -15.53
C HIS A 111 23.53 -13.22 -15.78
N ALA A 112 22.46 -12.77 -15.10
CA ALA A 112 21.95 -11.41 -15.24
C ALA A 112 22.85 -10.45 -14.44
N THR A 113 23.89 -9.94 -15.11
CA THR A 113 24.76 -8.92 -14.53
C THR A 113 24.12 -7.55 -14.77
N ILE A 114 23.81 -6.84 -13.69
CA ILE A 114 23.26 -5.48 -13.79
C ILE A 114 24.40 -4.57 -14.23
N PHE A 115 24.22 -3.88 -15.35
CA PHE A 115 25.13 -2.82 -15.80
C PHE A 115 25.18 -1.72 -14.73
N THR A 116 26.32 -1.61 -14.06
CA THR A 116 26.59 -0.55 -13.09
C THR A 116 27.42 0.51 -13.78
N LEU A 117 26.84 1.70 -13.89
CA LEU A 117 27.53 2.88 -14.42
C LEU A 117 28.71 3.19 -13.48
N GLY A 118 29.94 2.93 -13.93
CA GLY A 118 31.13 3.22 -13.13
C GLY A 118 31.27 4.71 -12.87
N GLU A 119 31.45 5.49 -13.93
CA GLU A 119 31.50 6.96 -13.87
C GLU A 119 30.15 7.54 -14.33
N PRO A 120 29.63 8.59 -13.66
CA PRO A 120 28.41 9.26 -14.08
C PRO A 120 28.60 9.97 -15.43
N PHE A 121 27.56 9.98 -16.27
CA PHE A 121 27.58 10.73 -17.53
C PHE A 121 27.52 12.24 -17.26
N ASP A 122 28.39 12.99 -17.93
CA ASP A 122 28.31 14.44 -17.95
C ASP A 122 27.37 14.89 -19.08
N PHE A 123 26.08 14.89 -18.79
CA PHE A 123 25.03 15.21 -19.76
C PHE A 123 25.14 16.62 -20.37
N ASN A 124 25.81 17.55 -19.70
CA ASN A 124 25.99 18.91 -20.22
C ASN A 124 26.99 18.99 -21.38
N ASN A 125 27.89 18.01 -21.48
CA ASN A 125 28.92 17.92 -22.50
C ASN A 125 28.56 16.95 -23.64
N ILE A 126 27.35 16.41 -23.65
CA ILE A 126 26.87 15.51 -24.71
C ILE A 126 26.06 16.33 -25.72
N GLU A 127 26.50 16.29 -26.99
CA GLU A 127 25.91 17.10 -28.06
C GLU A 127 24.46 16.71 -28.37
N ASP A 128 24.19 15.41 -28.57
CA ASP A 128 22.87 14.92 -28.99
C ASP A 128 22.55 13.50 -28.47
N GLY A 129 21.29 13.10 -28.58
CA GLY A 129 20.80 11.76 -28.24
C GLY A 129 21.57 10.60 -28.91
N PRO A 130 21.89 10.65 -30.22
CA PRO A 130 22.70 9.61 -30.86
C PRO A 130 24.12 9.53 -30.29
N ALA A 131 24.74 10.67 -29.94
CA ALA A 131 26.06 10.69 -29.33
C ALA A 131 26.05 10.01 -27.95
N PHE A 132 25.00 10.22 -27.16
CA PHE A 132 24.78 9.48 -25.92
C PHE A 132 24.67 7.97 -26.17
N GLN A 133 23.92 7.54 -27.18
CA GLN A 133 23.75 6.11 -27.49
C GLN A 133 25.07 5.46 -27.91
N SER A 134 25.90 6.15 -28.71
CA SER A 134 27.23 5.66 -29.07
C SER A 134 28.15 5.56 -27.84
N LEU A 135 28.12 6.55 -26.95
CA LEU A 135 28.90 6.55 -25.71
C LEU A 135 28.45 5.45 -24.74
N LEU A 136 27.13 5.27 -24.59
CA LEU A 136 26.53 4.21 -23.78
C LEU A 136 26.90 2.84 -24.34
N GLY A 137 26.86 2.67 -25.66
CA GLY A 137 27.29 1.44 -26.33
C GLY A 137 28.77 1.12 -26.08
N GLN A 138 29.65 2.12 -26.15
CA GLN A 138 31.07 1.93 -25.81
C GLN A 138 31.27 1.50 -24.35
N ARG A 139 30.57 2.15 -23.41
CA ARG A 139 30.61 1.79 -21.99
C ARG A 139 30.07 0.38 -21.73
N TYR A 140 29.10 -0.05 -22.52
CA TYR A 140 28.53 -1.39 -22.46
C TYR A 140 29.53 -2.44 -22.94
N ILE A 141 30.20 -2.22 -24.08
CA ILE A 141 31.27 -3.08 -24.59
C ILE A 141 32.43 -3.17 -23.59
N GLU A 142 32.91 -2.03 -23.08
CA GLU A 142 33.98 -1.99 -22.07
C GLU A 142 33.61 -2.77 -20.79
N PHE A 143 32.33 -2.79 -20.44
CA PHE A 143 31.82 -3.53 -19.28
C PHE A 143 31.77 -5.04 -19.54
N GLU A 144 31.29 -5.45 -20.72
CA GLU A 144 31.26 -6.85 -21.12
C GLU A 144 32.68 -7.43 -21.27
N ASP A 145 33.60 -6.71 -21.92
CA ASP A 145 35.01 -7.11 -22.06
C ASP A 145 35.68 -7.41 -20.71
N LYS A 146 35.43 -6.55 -19.71
CA LYS A 146 35.95 -6.74 -18.33
C LYS A 146 35.35 -7.96 -17.65
N LEU A 147 34.08 -8.26 -17.91
CA LEU A 147 33.43 -9.44 -17.35
C LEU A 147 33.94 -10.72 -18.02
N ASP A 148 34.23 -10.69 -19.31
CA ASP A 148 34.75 -11.83 -20.07
C ASP A 148 36.21 -12.13 -19.73
N GLU A 149 37.01 -11.13 -19.37
CA GLU A 149 38.38 -11.32 -18.85
C GLU A 149 38.39 -12.15 -17.55
N ILE A 150 37.38 -11.97 -16.69
CA ILE A 150 37.25 -12.72 -15.43
C ILE A 150 36.59 -14.08 -15.65
N GLN A 151 35.50 -14.10 -16.43
CA GLN A 151 34.74 -15.31 -16.72
C GLN A 151 34.13 -15.23 -18.13
N PRO A 152 34.69 -15.95 -19.13
CA PRO A 152 34.17 -15.92 -20.48
C PRO A 152 32.81 -16.62 -20.56
N ASP A 153 31.82 -15.97 -21.17
CA ASP A 153 30.45 -16.49 -21.34
C ASP A 153 29.98 -16.27 -22.78
N GLU A 154 29.77 -17.36 -23.53
CA GLU A 154 29.33 -17.34 -24.94
C GLU A 154 27.91 -16.76 -25.13
N SER A 155 27.17 -16.54 -24.05
CA SER A 155 25.82 -15.97 -24.09
C SER A 155 25.77 -14.44 -23.98
N ARG A 156 26.90 -13.77 -23.71
CA ARG A 156 27.03 -12.31 -23.73
C ARG A 156 27.12 -11.83 -25.18
N GLN A 157 26.45 -10.72 -25.49
CA GLN A 157 26.20 -10.33 -26.88
C GLN A 157 27.49 -9.86 -27.57
N LEU A 158 27.57 -10.12 -28.88
CA LEU A 158 28.57 -9.53 -29.79
C LEU A 158 28.21 -8.08 -30.13
#